data_AF-A0A2N0NE30-F1
#
_entry.id   AF-A0A2N0NE30-F1
#
_cell.length_a   1.000
_cell.length_b   1.000
_cell.length_c   1.000
_cell.angle_alpha   90.00
_cell.angle_beta   90.00
_cell.angle_gamma   90.00
#
_symmetry.space_group_name_H-M   'P 1'
#
loop_
_entity.id
_entity.type
_entity.pdbx_description
1 polymer ?
#
loop_
_entity_poly.entity_id
_entity_poly.type
_entity_poly.pdbx_seq_one_letter_code
_entity_poly.pdbx_strand_id
1 'polypeptide(L)'
;KENQTVKTPTKPLNPSKLNNVLNSNSDIPFRFKLVIKTPDLTKPAKAIILEKIPAYFEFDDLVLQKVCKTVGLVVRTKYELSYKAEKGTGAGTILEEEEDFEEFIREYHRLTISDKALLITATVKQKEKAKRKKKSLEISDGNESVSEDDELELTAKQKNKKKVMFLKKII
;
A
#
# COMPACT_ATOMS: atom_id res chain seq x y z
N LYS A 1 -26.34 -50.36 -6.42
CA LYS A 1 -25.53 -49.23 -6.94
C LYS A 1 -25.02 -48.48 -5.72
N GLU A 2 -23.79 -48.76 -5.31
CA GLU A 2 -23.16 -48.19 -4.13
C GLU A 2 -22.24 -47.03 -4.56
N ASN A 3 -22.41 -45.86 -3.94
CA ASN A 3 -21.68 -44.64 -4.27
C ASN A 3 -20.26 -44.69 -3.68
N GLN A 4 -19.25 -44.69 -4.56
CA GLN A 4 -17.85 -44.51 -4.15
C GLN A 4 -17.55 -43.02 -3.90
N THR A 5 -17.32 -42.68 -2.64
CA THR A 5 -16.70 -41.41 -2.23
C THR A 5 -15.20 -41.48 -2.49
N VAL A 6 -14.73 -40.76 -3.52
CA VAL A 6 -13.30 -40.57 -3.79
C VAL A 6 -12.71 -39.64 -2.72
N LYS A 7 -12.01 -40.21 -1.75
CA LYS A 7 -11.19 -39.46 -0.80
C LYS A 7 -9.84 -39.18 -1.45
N THR A 8 -9.58 -37.91 -1.78
CA THR A 8 -8.26 -37.44 -2.20
C THR A 8 -7.26 -37.58 -1.03
N PRO A 9 -6.10 -38.24 -1.20
CA PRO A 9 -5.10 -38.29 -0.13
C PRO A 9 -4.33 -36.97 -0.09
N THR A 10 -4.59 -36.13 0.91
CA THR A 10 -3.69 -35.04 1.26
C THR A 10 -2.45 -35.65 1.90
N LYS A 11 -1.41 -35.86 1.10
CA LYS A 11 -0.10 -36.34 1.59
C LYS A 11 0.42 -35.36 2.65
N PRO A 12 0.73 -35.80 3.88
CA PRO A 12 1.30 -34.93 4.90
C PRO A 12 2.67 -34.42 4.44
N LEU A 13 2.90 -33.11 4.60
CA LEU A 13 4.14 -32.45 4.24
C LEU A 13 5.27 -32.94 5.16
N ASN A 14 6.34 -33.50 4.56
CA ASN A 14 7.45 -34.06 5.32
C ASN A 14 8.26 -32.95 6.02
N PRO A 15 8.39 -32.96 7.36
CA PRO A 15 9.12 -31.93 8.11
C PRO A 15 10.60 -31.82 7.73
N SER A 16 11.24 -32.89 7.24
CA SER A 16 12.66 -32.84 6.83
C SER A 16 12.92 -31.96 5.61
N LYS A 17 11.92 -31.78 4.72
CA LYS A 17 12.02 -30.84 3.60
C LYS A 17 11.93 -29.38 4.06
N LEU A 18 11.17 -29.13 5.13
CA LEU A 18 11.02 -27.79 5.72
C LEU A 18 12.34 -27.32 6.33
N ASN A 19 13.00 -28.21 7.06
CA ASN A 19 14.25 -27.92 7.76
C ASN A 19 15.43 -27.71 6.79
N ASN A 20 15.52 -28.49 5.71
CA ASN A 20 16.58 -28.32 4.72
C ASN A 20 16.44 -27.02 3.92
N VAL A 21 15.21 -26.60 3.60
CA VAL A 21 14.99 -25.30 2.94
C VAL A 21 15.34 -24.17 3.91
N LEU A 22 14.87 -24.23 5.16
CA LEU A 22 15.19 -23.21 6.18
C LEU A 22 16.70 -23.04 6.43
N ASN A 23 17.48 -24.12 6.39
CA ASN A 23 18.92 -24.11 6.65
C ASN A 23 19.81 -23.77 5.43
N SER A 24 19.26 -23.63 4.22
CA SER A 24 20.01 -23.29 2.98
C SER A 24 19.55 -21.97 2.33
N ASN A 25 18.73 -21.19 3.03
CA ASN A 25 17.93 -20.09 2.50
C ASN A 25 18.66 -18.74 2.28
N SER A 26 19.99 -18.66 2.37
CA SER A 26 20.67 -17.37 2.13
C SER A 26 20.60 -16.89 0.68
N ASP A 27 20.33 -17.80 -0.28
CA ASP A 27 20.44 -17.49 -1.71
C ASP A 27 19.09 -17.46 -2.45
N ILE A 28 17.98 -17.79 -1.76
CA ILE A 28 16.64 -17.78 -2.39
C ILE A 28 16.03 -16.40 -2.21
N PRO A 29 15.86 -15.60 -3.29
CA PRO A 29 15.27 -14.28 -3.18
C PRO A 29 13.81 -14.37 -2.73
N PHE A 30 13.40 -13.41 -1.92
CA PHE A 30 12.03 -13.27 -1.45
C PHE A 30 11.12 -12.77 -2.58
N ARG A 31 10.17 -13.61 -3.03
CA ARG A 31 9.32 -13.34 -4.20
C ARG A 31 7.84 -13.41 -3.87
N PHE A 32 7.08 -12.39 -4.25
CA PHE A 32 5.63 -12.39 -4.16
C PHE A 32 4.99 -11.60 -5.30
N LYS A 33 3.70 -11.83 -5.55
CA LYS A 33 2.89 -11.00 -6.44
C LYS A 33 2.10 -10.00 -5.63
N LEU A 34 2.06 -8.74 -6.06
CA LEU A 34 1.27 -7.68 -5.45
C LEU A 34 0.14 -7.26 -6.39
N VAL A 35 -1.10 -7.29 -5.91
CA VAL A 35 -2.27 -6.72 -6.56
C VAL A 35 -2.73 -5.50 -5.77
N ILE A 36 -2.99 -4.40 -6.46
CA ILE A 36 -3.53 -3.18 -5.84
C ILE A 36 -4.96 -2.99 -6.34
N LYS A 37 -5.90 -2.96 -5.40
CA LYS A 37 -7.32 -2.75 -5.63
C LYS A 37 -7.74 -1.40 -5.09
N THR A 38 -8.55 -0.71 -5.86
CA THR A 38 -9.29 0.49 -5.49
C THR A 38 -10.76 0.26 -5.79
N PRO A 39 -11.69 1.08 -5.27
CA PRO A 39 -13.11 0.92 -5.57
C PRO A 39 -13.41 0.97 -7.07
N ASP A 40 -12.64 1.75 -7.82
CA ASP A 40 -12.85 1.97 -9.26
C ASP A 40 -12.14 0.92 -10.14
N LEU A 41 -11.03 0.36 -9.65
CA LEU A 41 -10.12 -0.43 -10.48
C LEU A 41 -9.29 -1.42 -9.67
N THR A 42 -9.11 -2.61 -10.23
CA THR A 42 -8.08 -3.57 -9.84
C THR A 42 -6.94 -3.54 -10.86
N LYS A 43 -5.71 -3.32 -10.40
CA LYS A 43 -4.52 -3.41 -11.27
C LYS A 43 -4.09 -4.88 -11.43
N PRO A 44 -3.49 -5.25 -12.57
CA PRO A 44 -2.86 -6.55 -12.74
C PRO A 44 -1.79 -6.79 -11.66
N ALA A 45 -1.59 -8.06 -11.31
CA ALA A 45 -0.57 -8.46 -10.35
C ALA A 45 0.84 -8.12 -10.86
N LYS A 46 1.67 -7.54 -10.00
CA LYS A 46 3.09 -7.27 -10.29
C LYS A 46 3.97 -8.16 -9.42
N ALA A 47 4.94 -8.84 -10.03
CA ALA A 47 5.95 -9.58 -9.28
C ALA A 47 6.93 -8.61 -8.59
N ILE A 48 7.16 -8.85 -7.30
CA ILE A 48 8.16 -8.17 -6.47
C ILE A 48 9.19 -9.22 -6.06
N ILE A 49 10.47 -8.85 -6.18
CA ILE A 49 11.61 -9.71 -5.87
C ILE A 49 12.54 -8.89 -4.99
N LEU A 50 12.85 -9.39 -3.80
CA LEU A 50 13.83 -8.84 -2.87
C LEU A 50 14.93 -9.88 -2.65
N GLU A 51 16.15 -9.43 -2.33
CA GLU A 51 17.28 -10.34 -2.11
C GLU A 51 17.08 -11.23 -0.86
N LYS A 52 16.47 -10.66 0.19
CA LYS A 52 16.17 -11.35 1.45
C LYS A 52 14.78 -10.97 1.97
N ILE A 53 14.30 -11.72 2.95
CA ILE A 53 13.09 -11.37 3.70
C ILE A 53 13.38 -10.08 4.50
N PRO A 54 12.61 -9.01 4.28
CA PRO A 54 12.77 -7.74 5.00
C PRO A 54 12.20 -7.81 6.43
N ALA A 55 12.55 -6.84 7.27
CA ALA A 55 11.83 -6.62 8.52
C ALA A 55 10.40 -6.13 8.24
N TYR A 56 9.49 -6.28 9.21
CA TYR A 56 8.08 -5.91 9.04
C TYR A 56 7.90 -4.44 8.56
N PHE A 57 8.54 -3.49 9.23
CA PHE A 57 8.44 -2.07 8.87
C PHE A 57 8.99 -1.77 7.47
N GLU A 58 10.07 -2.43 7.06
CA GLU A 58 10.64 -2.29 5.71
C GLU A 58 9.69 -2.85 4.64
N PHE A 59 9.04 -3.98 4.93
CA PHE A 59 8.02 -4.57 4.08
C PHE A 59 6.81 -3.65 3.94
N ASP A 60 6.28 -3.15 5.05
CA ASP A 60 5.10 -2.29 5.06
C ASP A 60 5.38 -0.95 4.36
N ASP A 61 6.54 -0.33 4.58
CA ASP A 61 6.99 0.86 3.84
C ASP A 61 7.12 0.58 2.34
N LEU A 62 7.67 -0.57 1.95
CA LEU A 62 7.77 -0.97 0.56
C LEU A 62 6.37 -1.07 -0.08
N VAL A 63 5.42 -1.73 0.58
CA VAL A 63 4.05 -1.88 0.07
C VAL A 63 3.35 -0.53 -0.01
N LEU A 64 3.44 0.30 1.03
CA LEU A 64 2.93 1.67 1.05
C LEU A 64 3.46 2.49 -0.14
N GLN A 65 4.76 2.43 -0.40
CA GLN A 65 5.35 3.12 -1.55
C GLN A 65 4.79 2.62 -2.89
N LYS A 66 4.55 1.31 -3.06
CA LYS A 66 3.96 0.75 -4.29
C LYS A 66 2.50 1.17 -4.46
N VAL A 67 1.74 1.19 -3.37
CA VAL A 67 0.37 1.70 -3.35
C VAL A 67 0.37 3.17 -3.76
N CYS A 68 1.16 4.02 -3.10
CA CYS A 68 1.24 5.44 -3.39
C CYS A 68 1.63 5.75 -4.84
N LYS A 69 2.60 5.02 -5.38
CA LYS A 69 3.00 5.13 -6.80
C LYS A 69 1.87 4.77 -7.77
N THR A 70 0.96 3.88 -7.36
CA THR A 70 -0.11 3.36 -8.22
C THR A 70 -1.38 4.21 -8.15
N VAL A 71 -1.72 4.72 -6.96
CA VAL A 71 -3.02 5.35 -6.72
C VAL A 71 -2.94 6.83 -6.32
N GLY A 72 -1.74 7.38 -6.11
CA GLY A 72 -1.51 8.70 -5.52
C GLY A 72 -1.27 8.60 -4.02
N LEU A 73 -1.05 9.75 -3.35
CA LEU A 73 -0.80 9.78 -1.90
C LEU A 73 -1.94 9.11 -1.12
N VAL A 74 -1.59 8.14 -0.28
CA VAL A 74 -2.51 7.39 0.58
C VAL A 74 -1.89 7.28 1.97
N VAL A 75 -2.72 7.44 3.00
CA VAL A 75 -2.34 7.18 4.39
C VAL A 75 -2.47 5.68 4.67
N ARG A 76 -1.57 5.11 5.46
CA ARG A 76 -1.53 3.67 5.79
C ARG A 76 -2.88 3.11 6.24
N THR A 77 -3.61 3.83 7.08
CA THR A 77 -4.96 3.47 7.59
C THR A 77 -6.07 3.46 6.53
N LYS A 78 -5.75 3.78 5.27
CA LYS A 78 -6.72 3.83 4.17
C LYS A 78 -6.59 2.64 3.21
N TYR A 79 -5.71 1.68 3.50
CA TYR A 79 -5.70 0.39 2.81
C TYR A 79 -5.52 -0.77 3.78
N GLU A 80 -6.02 -1.94 3.37
CA GLU A 80 -5.82 -3.21 4.07
C GLU A 80 -4.93 -4.13 3.23
N LEU A 81 -4.12 -4.95 3.89
CA LEU A 81 -3.38 -6.02 3.25
C LEU A 81 -4.00 -7.38 3.55
N SER A 82 -4.03 -8.22 2.54
CA SER A 82 -4.29 -9.65 2.72
C SER A 82 -3.39 -10.49 1.83
N TYR A 83 -3.15 -11.73 2.21
CA TYR A 83 -2.32 -12.66 1.47
C TYR A 83 -3.00 -14.02 1.27
N LYS A 84 -2.58 -14.73 0.22
CA LYS A 84 -2.94 -16.13 -0.04
C LYS A 84 -2.00 -16.74 -1.07
N ALA A 85 -2.07 -18.05 -1.25
CA ALA A 85 -1.51 -18.67 -2.45
C ALA A 85 -2.13 -18.06 -3.71
N GLU A 86 -1.34 -17.82 -4.77
CA GLU A 86 -1.79 -17.14 -5.99
C GLU A 86 -3.00 -17.84 -6.63
N LYS A 87 -2.97 -19.17 -6.68
CA LYS A 87 -4.07 -20.00 -7.21
C LYS A 87 -5.03 -20.48 -6.11
N GLY A 88 -4.92 -19.91 -4.91
CA GLY A 88 -5.79 -20.22 -3.78
C GLY A 88 -7.19 -19.62 -3.94
N THR A 89 -8.19 -20.44 -3.64
CA THR A 89 -9.59 -20.02 -3.51
C THR A 89 -9.82 -19.29 -2.18
N GLY A 90 -10.84 -18.44 -2.11
CA GLY A 90 -11.18 -17.68 -0.91
C GLY A 90 -10.56 -16.29 -0.80
N ALA A 91 -10.87 -15.62 0.32
CA ALA A 91 -10.54 -14.21 0.58
C ALA A 91 -9.06 -13.98 0.93
N GLY A 92 -8.38 -15.00 1.46
CA GLY A 92 -7.04 -14.88 2.02
C GLY A 92 -7.05 -14.55 3.52
N THR A 93 -5.87 -14.28 4.06
CA THR A 93 -5.62 -13.94 5.47
C THR A 93 -5.21 -12.47 5.57
N ILE A 94 -5.66 -11.76 6.60
CA ILE A 94 -5.29 -10.36 6.86
C ILE A 94 -3.82 -10.27 7.26
N LEU A 95 -3.18 -9.14 6.94
CA LEU A 95 -1.82 -8.79 7.34
C LEU A 95 -1.81 -7.34 7.84
N GLU A 96 -1.99 -7.14 9.14
CA GLU A 96 -2.13 -5.81 9.75
C GLU A 96 -1.05 -5.52 10.80
N GLU A 97 -0.62 -6.56 11.53
CA GLU A 97 0.30 -6.44 12.65
C GLU A 97 1.60 -7.23 12.42
N GLU A 98 2.59 -7.04 13.29
CA GLU A 98 3.89 -7.72 13.17
C GLU A 98 3.74 -9.23 13.39
N GLU A 99 2.84 -9.63 14.27
CA GLU A 99 2.48 -11.03 14.54
C GLU A 99 1.90 -11.72 13.30
N ASP A 100 1.04 -11.01 12.55
CA ASP A 100 0.51 -11.49 11.27
C ASP A 100 1.65 -11.65 10.24
N PHE A 101 2.64 -10.74 10.28
CA PHE A 101 3.78 -10.81 9.39
C PHE A 101 4.63 -12.05 9.64
N GLU A 102 4.82 -12.47 10.90
CA GLU A 102 5.49 -13.72 11.20
C GLU A 102 4.75 -14.94 10.61
N GLU A 103 3.41 -14.96 10.70
CA GLU A 103 2.60 -16.03 10.09
C GLU A 103 2.68 -16.00 8.58
N PHE A 104 2.62 -14.82 7.99
CA PHE A 104 2.82 -14.58 6.56
C PHE A 104 4.17 -15.14 6.08
N ILE A 105 5.26 -14.95 6.84
CA ILE A 105 6.58 -15.52 6.51
C ILE A 105 6.59 -17.05 6.61
N ARG A 106 5.94 -17.63 7.62
CA ARG A 106 5.79 -19.10 7.72
C ARG A 106 5.03 -19.66 6.51
N GLU A 107 3.94 -19.00 6.12
CA GLU A 107 3.16 -19.39 4.95
C GLU A 107 3.96 -19.21 3.65
N TYR A 108 4.72 -18.13 3.51
CA TYR A 108 5.63 -17.91 2.39
C TYR A 108 6.60 -19.08 2.21
N HIS A 109 7.26 -19.51 3.29
CA HIS A 109 8.16 -20.66 3.23
C HIS A 109 7.42 -21.94 2.84
N ARG A 110 6.25 -22.19 3.43
CA ARG A 110 5.41 -23.36 3.11
C ARG A 110 5.04 -23.42 1.62
N LEU A 111 4.67 -22.27 1.04
CA LEU A 111 4.34 -22.16 -0.38
C LEU A 111 5.58 -22.30 -1.27
N THR A 112 6.70 -21.68 -0.89
CA THR A 112 7.97 -21.77 -1.63
C THR A 112 8.47 -23.21 -1.73
N ILE A 113 8.41 -23.97 -0.64
CA ILE A 113 8.75 -25.40 -0.61
C ILE A 113 7.85 -26.22 -1.55
N SER A 114 6.61 -25.75 -1.75
CA SER A 114 5.61 -26.41 -2.59
C SER A 114 5.59 -25.89 -4.03
N ASP A 115 6.56 -25.07 -4.43
CA ASP A 115 6.62 -24.39 -5.73
C ASP A 115 5.34 -23.60 -6.07
N LYS A 116 4.77 -22.94 -5.06
CA LYS A 116 3.58 -22.11 -5.19
C LYS A 116 3.95 -20.64 -4.94
N ALA A 117 3.41 -19.76 -5.78
CA ALA A 117 3.58 -18.33 -5.61
C ALA A 117 2.62 -17.78 -4.54
N LEU A 118 3.12 -16.82 -3.75
CA LEU A 118 2.33 -16.04 -2.81
C LEU A 118 1.76 -14.78 -3.51
N LEU A 119 0.52 -14.45 -3.21
CA LEU A 119 -0.18 -13.26 -3.69
C LEU A 119 -0.58 -12.40 -2.50
N ILE A 120 -0.18 -11.13 -2.55
CA ILE A 120 -0.55 -10.08 -1.62
C ILE A 120 -1.51 -9.14 -2.33
N THR A 121 -2.60 -8.79 -1.67
CA THR A 121 -3.59 -7.82 -2.16
C THR A 121 -3.61 -6.62 -1.23
N ALA A 122 -3.33 -5.44 -1.77
CA ALA A 122 -3.56 -4.16 -1.10
C ALA A 122 -4.90 -3.59 -1.56
N THR A 123 -5.86 -3.48 -0.65
CA THR A 123 -7.20 -2.96 -0.93
C THR A 123 -7.36 -1.57 -0.34
N VAL A 124 -7.36 -0.55 -1.20
CA VAL A 124 -7.51 0.85 -0.82
C VAL A 124 -9.00 1.17 -0.67
N LYS A 125 -9.43 1.63 0.52
CA LYS A 125 -10.85 1.87 0.83
C LYS A 125 -11.37 3.21 0.30
N GLN A 126 -10.56 4.28 0.34
CA GLN A 126 -10.88 5.59 -0.22
C GLN A 126 -9.62 6.32 -0.68
N LYS A 127 -9.69 6.97 -1.85
CA LYS A 127 -8.73 8.03 -2.22
C LYS A 127 -9.19 9.34 -1.57
N GLU A 128 -8.32 10.01 -0.83
CA GLU A 128 -8.58 11.41 -0.51
C GLU A 128 -8.62 12.21 -1.82
N LYS A 129 -9.77 12.80 -2.13
CA LYS A 129 -9.86 13.80 -3.19
C LYS A 129 -9.10 15.01 -2.69
N ALA A 130 -7.88 15.24 -3.19
CA ALA A 130 -7.17 16.48 -2.93
C ALA A 130 -8.07 17.65 -3.33
N LYS A 131 -8.61 18.38 -2.34
CA LYS A 131 -9.38 19.60 -2.56
C LYS A 131 -8.41 20.62 -3.15
N ARG A 132 -8.31 20.68 -4.48
CA ARG A 132 -7.68 21.81 -5.17
C ARG A 132 -8.51 23.05 -4.83
N LYS A 133 -8.04 23.86 -3.86
CA LYS A 133 -8.53 25.23 -3.71
C LYS A 133 -8.21 25.95 -5.02
N LYS A 134 -9.21 26.06 -5.89
CA LYS A 134 -9.16 26.88 -7.09
C LYS A 134 -9.10 28.32 -6.58
N LYS A 135 -7.91 28.91 -6.46
CA LYS A 135 -7.78 30.37 -6.31
C LYS A 135 -8.22 30.96 -7.65
N SER A 136 -9.51 31.26 -7.80
CA SER A 136 -9.96 32.23 -8.80
C SER A 136 -9.40 33.57 -8.33
N LEU A 137 -8.48 34.13 -9.10
CA LEU A 137 -8.09 35.52 -8.96
C LEU A 137 -9.07 36.32 -9.82
N GLU A 138 -10.25 36.60 -9.29
CA GLU A 138 -11.18 37.56 -9.90
C GLU A 138 -10.83 38.95 -9.35
N ILE A 139 -10.48 39.85 -10.27
CA ILE A 139 -10.22 41.26 -10.02
C ILE A 139 -11.50 42.01 -10.38
N SER A 140 -12.10 42.68 -9.37
CA SER A 140 -13.08 43.80 -9.42
C SER A 140 -14.41 43.55 -10.16
N ASP A 141 -15.58 44.05 -9.76
CA ASP A 141 -15.90 45.28 -9.02
C ASP A 141 -17.34 45.22 -8.45
N GLY A 142 -17.55 45.80 -7.27
CA GLY A 142 -18.84 46.28 -6.74
C GLY A 142 -20.03 45.32 -6.55
N ASN A 143 -20.32 44.91 -5.31
CA ASN A 143 -21.44 45.48 -4.53
C ASN A 143 -21.56 44.78 -3.16
N GLU A 144 -21.89 45.60 -2.18
CA GLU A 144 -22.11 45.38 -0.76
C GLU A 144 -23.23 44.38 -0.45
N SER A 145 -23.00 43.45 0.49
CA SER A 145 -23.98 43.11 1.53
C SER A 145 -23.34 42.25 2.64
N VAL A 146 -23.79 42.55 3.84
CA VAL A 146 -23.19 42.34 5.17
C VAL A 146 -23.80 41.12 5.87
N SER A 147 -23.02 40.47 6.73
CA SER A 147 -23.38 39.92 8.08
C SER A 147 -22.24 38.97 8.50
N GLU A 148 -21.33 39.32 9.43
CA GLU A 148 -21.52 39.32 10.91
C GLU A 148 -22.02 37.94 11.35
N ASP A 149 -21.26 37.09 12.06
CA ASP A 149 -20.54 37.35 13.31
C ASP A 149 -19.32 36.41 13.56
N ASP A 150 -18.32 36.99 14.23
CA ASP A 150 -17.53 36.51 15.39
C ASP A 150 -16.77 35.17 15.36
N GLU A 151 -15.53 35.02 15.89
CA GLU A 151 -14.79 35.74 16.92
C GLU A 151 -13.27 35.35 16.80
N LEU A 152 -12.37 36.34 16.97
CA LEU A 152 -11.01 36.32 17.57
C LEU A 152 -9.90 35.39 16.97
N GLU A 153 -8.63 35.77 16.80
CA GLU A 153 -7.86 36.97 17.15
C GLU A 153 -6.57 36.96 16.30
N LEU A 154 -6.10 38.15 15.93
CA LEU A 154 -4.88 38.42 15.18
C LEU A 154 -3.73 38.71 16.14
N THR A 155 -2.50 38.25 15.86
CA THR A 155 -1.24 39.05 15.99
C THR A 155 -0.11 38.33 15.23
N ALA A 156 0.87 38.93 14.56
CA ALA A 156 1.29 40.32 14.41
C ALA A 156 1.87 40.56 13.00
N LYS A 157 1.63 41.76 12.46
CA LYS A 157 2.34 42.32 11.29
C LYS A 157 3.72 42.81 11.73
N GLN A 158 4.75 42.56 10.94
CA GLN A 158 5.80 43.56 10.71
C GLN A 158 5.94 43.82 9.21
N LYS A 159 5.47 45.00 8.82
CA LYS A 159 5.81 45.68 7.56
C LYS A 159 7.27 46.08 7.64
N ASN A 160 8.03 45.87 6.57
CA ASN A 160 8.96 46.88 6.11
C ASN A 160 8.84 47.06 4.59
N LYS A 161 8.37 48.25 4.19
CA LYS A 161 8.40 48.76 2.82
C LYS A 161 9.84 49.20 2.52
N LYS A 162 10.43 48.72 1.43
CA LYS A 162 11.19 49.57 0.50
C LYS A 162 10.97 49.11 -0.94
N LYS A 163 10.36 50.01 -1.69
CA LYS A 163 10.27 50.05 -3.15
C LYS A 163 11.66 50.43 -3.68
N VAL A 164 12.11 49.88 -4.81
CA VAL A 164 12.84 50.57 -5.90
C VAL A 164 13.29 49.57 -6.98
N MET A 165 12.66 49.73 -8.14
CA MET A 165 13.14 49.74 -9.53
C MET A 165 13.84 48.54 -10.19
N PHE A 166 13.24 48.15 -11.33
CA PHE A 166 13.77 47.57 -12.57
C PHE A 166 15.30 47.45 -12.72
N LEU A 167 15.75 46.30 -13.22
CA LEU A 167 16.42 46.24 -14.54
C LEU A 167 16.38 44.83 -15.15
N LYS A 168 16.26 44.81 -16.48
CA LYS A 168 16.25 43.64 -17.36
C LYS A 168 17.66 43.02 -17.49
N LYS A 169 17.64 41.74 -17.90
CA LYS A 169 18.43 41.14 -19.01
C LYS A 169 19.66 40.27 -18.64
N ILE A 170 19.53 38.98 -19.03
CA ILE A 170 20.47 38.09 -19.74
C ILE A 170 21.88 37.94 -19.17
N ILE A 171 22.23 36.70 -18.80
CA ILE A 171 23.14 35.82 -19.58
C ILE A 171 22.56 34.40 -19.55
#